data_AF-A0A352NKP2-F1
#
_entry.id   AF-A0A352NKP2-F1
#
_cell.length_a   1.000
_cell.length_b   1.000
_cell.length_c   1.000
_cell.angle_alpha   90.00
_cell.angle_beta   90.00
_cell.angle_gamma   90.00
#
_symmetry.space_group_name_H-M   'P 1'
#
loop_
_entity.id
_entity.type
_entity.pdbx_description
1 polymer ?
#
loop_
_entity_poly.entity_id
_entity_poly.type
_entity_poly.pdbx_seq_one_letter_code
_entity_poly.pdbx_strand_id
1 'polypeptide(L)'
;MKQKIGVIKFGGITLIISGVLFFCQYLFVLPMPSPPLADVDLMTWLLEWRFNIAMADELFFFATLFLIPSIVALYRILVKVDKIKTLLGCGLLAVIIPINSFLDIIVGRLVYPVYDIELSPDIYKLVLSIYYGGMHSVAIILSVATIILCFVIRRSVIGKFAANFGFVVGMLDFIGAYPWLIGTAMVFVSQLFFSAWFVILGVRMLGRAEEVEG
;
A
#
# COMPACT_ATOMS: atom_id res chain seq x y z
N MET A 1 22.25 -18.50 -11.09
CA MET A 1 21.00 -18.23 -11.85
C MET A 1 21.11 -16.90 -12.57
N LYS A 2 21.08 -16.89 -13.91
CA LYS A 2 20.98 -15.65 -14.71
C LYS A 2 19.70 -14.91 -14.31
N GLN A 3 19.78 -13.59 -14.05
CA GLN A 3 18.60 -12.78 -13.78
C GLN A 3 17.71 -12.82 -15.02
N LYS A 4 16.46 -13.27 -14.89
CA LYS A 4 15.47 -13.11 -15.96
C LYS A 4 15.09 -11.63 -16.01
N ILE A 5 15.78 -10.87 -16.86
CA ILE A 5 15.69 -9.40 -16.95
C ILE A 5 14.23 -8.95 -17.13
N GLY A 6 13.45 -9.69 -17.95
CA GLY A 6 12.02 -9.42 -18.12
C GLY A 6 11.19 -9.44 -16.82
N VAL A 7 11.53 -10.28 -15.85
CA VAL A 7 10.85 -10.30 -14.54
C VAL A 7 11.19 -9.06 -13.72
N ILE A 8 12.43 -8.58 -13.80
CA ILE A 8 12.85 -7.36 -13.08
C ILE A 8 12.18 -6.14 -13.69
N LYS A 9 12.15 -6.03 -15.02
CA LYS A 9 11.46 -4.94 -15.73
C LYS A 9 9.97 -4.92 -15.40
N PHE A 10 9.29 -6.06 -15.55
CA PHE A 10 7.87 -6.14 -15.25
C PHE A 10 7.57 -5.78 -13.79
N GLY A 11 8.32 -6.34 -12.83
CA GLY A 11 8.13 -6.00 -11.42
C GLY A 11 8.44 -4.54 -11.07
N GLY A 12 9.37 -3.90 -11.79
CA GLY A 12 9.63 -2.46 -11.65
C GLY A 12 8.46 -1.61 -12.15
N ILE A 13 7.92 -1.92 -13.34
CA ILE A 13 6.74 -1.25 -13.91
C ILE A 13 5.54 -1.38 -12.97
N THR A 14 5.24 -2.59 -12.51
CA THR A 14 4.11 -2.82 -11.61
C THR A 14 4.30 -2.12 -10.27
N LEU A 15 5.54 -1.91 -9.81
CA LEU A 15 5.79 -1.19 -8.55
C LEU A 15 5.50 0.30 -8.71
N ILE A 16 5.85 0.89 -9.85
CA ILE A 16 5.50 2.28 -10.19
C ILE A 16 3.98 2.42 -10.24
N ILE A 17 3.30 1.53 -10.97
CA ILE A 17 1.84 1.55 -11.09
C ILE A 17 1.18 1.40 -9.72
N SER A 18 1.62 0.44 -8.91
CA SER A 18 1.13 0.23 -7.55
C SER A 18 1.26 1.48 -6.69
N GLY A 19 2.43 2.14 -6.70
CA GLY A 19 2.65 3.39 -5.96
C GLY A 19 1.72 4.52 -6.42
N VAL A 20 1.54 4.69 -7.73
CA VAL A 20 0.62 5.70 -8.27
C VAL A 20 -0.83 5.40 -7.89
N LEU A 21 -1.25 4.13 -7.98
CA LEU A 21 -2.61 3.73 -7.65
C LEU A 21 -2.92 3.90 -6.16
N PHE A 22 -1.99 3.57 -5.25
CA PHE A 22 -2.15 3.86 -3.82
C PHE A 22 -2.31 5.37 -3.56
N PHE A 23 -1.55 6.22 -4.26
CA PHE A 23 -1.73 7.66 -4.14
C PHE A 23 -3.09 8.13 -4.65
N CYS A 24 -3.49 7.69 -5.85
CA CYS A 24 -4.79 8.03 -6.41
C CYS A 24 -5.95 7.54 -5.54
N GLN A 25 -5.85 6.33 -4.98
CA GLN A 25 -6.78 5.79 -4.01
C GLN A 25 -6.93 6.72 -2.80
N TYR A 26 -5.82 7.20 -2.25
CA TYR A 26 -5.86 8.14 -1.13
C TYR A 26 -6.51 9.48 -1.50
N LEU A 27 -6.37 9.98 -2.73
CA LEU A 27 -7.05 11.20 -3.18
C LEU A 27 -8.58 11.08 -3.18
N PHE A 28 -9.14 9.88 -3.38
CA PHE A 28 -10.57 9.66 -3.24
C PHE A 28 -11.04 9.67 -1.77
N VAL A 29 -10.18 9.24 -0.85
CA VAL A 29 -10.46 9.21 0.60
C VAL A 29 -10.24 10.57 1.25
N LEU A 30 -9.27 11.35 0.79
CA LEU A 30 -8.87 12.64 1.35
C LEU A 30 -10.01 13.64 1.61
N PRO A 31 -10.99 13.86 0.71
CA PRO A 31 -12.08 14.81 0.95
C PRO A 31 -13.14 14.30 1.90
N MET A 32 -13.17 12.99 2.20
CA MET A 32 -14.24 12.39 3.00
C MET A 32 -14.08 12.79 4.48
N PRO A 33 -15.12 13.34 5.12
CA PRO A 33 -15.10 13.55 6.57
C PRO A 33 -15.15 12.19 7.28
N SER A 34 -14.75 12.18 8.56
CA SER A 34 -14.87 10.97 9.38
C SER A 34 -16.31 10.46 9.43
N PRO A 35 -16.54 9.14 9.40
CA PRO A 35 -17.89 8.58 9.46
C PRO A 35 -18.60 9.02 10.74
N PRO A 36 -19.85 9.53 10.64
CA PRO A 36 -20.61 9.97 11.81
C PRO A 36 -21.12 8.79 12.64
N LEU A 37 -21.38 9.03 13.93
CA LEU A 37 -21.81 7.99 14.88
C LEU A 37 -23.31 7.72 14.89
N ALA A 38 -24.13 8.72 14.54
CA ALA A 38 -25.58 8.61 14.49
C ALA A 38 -26.02 7.89 13.21
N ASP A 39 -27.00 6.99 13.31
CA ASP A 39 -27.37 6.08 12.22
C ASP A 39 -27.86 6.82 10.97
N VAL A 40 -28.73 7.81 11.14
CA VAL A 40 -29.29 8.59 10.03
C VAL A 40 -28.20 9.35 9.29
N ASP A 41 -27.27 9.94 10.03
CA ASP A 41 -26.14 10.68 9.47
C ASP A 41 -25.17 9.72 8.77
N LEU A 42 -24.95 8.52 9.32
CA LEU A 42 -24.10 7.49 8.72
C LEU A 42 -24.66 7.01 7.38
N MET A 43 -25.96 6.75 7.32
CA MET A 43 -26.60 6.35 6.07
C MET A 43 -26.52 7.45 5.01
N THR A 44 -26.68 8.71 5.42
CA THR A 44 -26.53 9.87 4.53
C THR A 44 -25.09 10.01 4.03
N TRP A 45 -24.10 9.86 4.93
CA TRP A 45 -22.68 9.87 4.60
C TRP A 45 -22.32 8.76 3.61
N LEU A 46 -22.82 7.53 3.82
CA LEU A 46 -22.57 6.40 2.91
C LEU A 46 -23.13 6.66 1.51
N LEU A 47 -24.29 7.29 1.40
CA LEU A 47 -24.89 7.65 0.11
C LEU A 47 -24.10 8.77 -0.58
N GLU A 48 -23.71 9.81 0.16
CA GLU A 48 -22.95 10.95 -0.36
C GLU A 48 -21.56 10.52 -0.87
N TRP A 49 -20.86 9.70 -0.12
CA TRP A 49 -19.47 9.30 -0.40
C TRP A 49 -19.36 7.95 -1.13
N ARG A 50 -20.47 7.36 -1.56
CA ARG A 50 -20.51 6.04 -2.22
C ARG A 50 -19.53 5.94 -3.38
N PHE A 51 -19.49 6.96 -4.24
CA PHE A 51 -18.60 6.98 -5.40
C PHE A 51 -17.13 7.01 -5.00
N ASN A 52 -16.77 7.86 -4.02
CA ASN A 52 -15.41 7.96 -3.51
C ASN A 52 -14.94 6.64 -2.90
N ILE A 53 -15.79 6.00 -2.11
CA ILE A 53 -15.49 4.71 -1.48
C ILE A 53 -15.30 3.63 -2.56
N ALA A 54 -16.18 3.57 -3.57
CA ALA A 54 -16.08 2.59 -4.65
C ALA A 54 -14.81 2.78 -5.50
N MET A 55 -14.47 4.01 -5.85
CA MET A 55 -13.23 4.28 -6.61
C MET A 55 -11.98 4.02 -5.77
N ALA A 56 -12.00 4.34 -4.47
CA ALA A 56 -10.91 4.04 -3.57
C ALA A 56 -10.69 2.53 -3.44
N ASP A 57 -11.77 1.76 -3.30
CA ASP A 57 -11.77 0.30 -3.25
C ASP A 57 -11.17 -0.32 -4.52
N GLU A 58 -11.70 0.00 -5.71
CA GLU A 58 -11.17 -0.51 -6.98
C GLU A 58 -9.65 -0.23 -7.16
N LEU A 59 -9.23 0.99 -6.86
CA LEU A 59 -7.81 1.35 -6.97
C LEU A 59 -6.95 0.62 -5.93
N PHE A 60 -7.47 0.39 -4.72
CA PHE A 60 -6.80 -0.36 -3.67
C PHE A 60 -6.59 -1.82 -4.07
N PHE A 61 -7.59 -2.46 -4.67
CA PHE A 61 -7.52 -3.80 -5.21
C PHE A 61 -6.38 -3.94 -6.24
N PHE A 62 -6.39 -3.11 -7.29
CA PHE A 62 -5.37 -3.18 -8.33
C PHE A 62 -3.98 -2.81 -7.83
N ALA A 63 -3.86 -1.79 -6.97
CA ALA A 63 -2.59 -1.40 -6.35
C ALA A 63 -1.98 -2.58 -5.58
N THR A 64 -2.82 -3.32 -4.85
CA THR A 64 -2.44 -4.51 -4.08
C THR A 64 -2.00 -5.67 -4.99
N LEU A 65 -2.73 -5.95 -6.08
CA LEU A 65 -2.35 -7.03 -7.01
C LEU A 65 -1.01 -6.76 -7.69
N PHE A 66 -0.72 -5.50 -8.06
CA PHE A 66 0.54 -5.13 -8.68
C PHE A 66 1.76 -5.31 -7.76
N LEU A 67 1.57 -5.41 -6.43
CA LEU A 67 2.65 -5.75 -5.51
C LEU A 67 3.21 -7.15 -5.74
N ILE A 68 2.42 -8.11 -6.22
CA ILE A 68 2.85 -9.51 -6.41
C ILE A 68 4.10 -9.59 -7.31
N PRO A 69 4.07 -9.16 -8.59
CA PRO A 69 5.25 -9.18 -9.45
C PRO A 69 6.38 -8.28 -8.94
N SER A 70 6.05 -7.17 -8.28
CA SER A 70 7.04 -6.25 -7.69
C SER A 70 7.84 -6.88 -6.57
N ILE A 71 7.20 -7.56 -5.63
CA ILE A 71 7.86 -8.26 -4.52
C ILE A 71 8.74 -9.38 -5.06
N VAL A 72 8.27 -10.14 -6.05
CA VAL A 72 9.08 -11.20 -6.71
C VAL A 72 10.34 -10.62 -7.33
N ALA A 73 10.24 -9.50 -8.05
CA ALA A 73 11.38 -8.83 -8.64
C ALA A 73 12.33 -8.25 -7.58
N LEU A 74 11.79 -7.58 -6.56
CA LEU A 74 12.56 -7.00 -5.46
C LEU A 74 13.34 -8.08 -4.69
N TYR A 75 12.69 -9.20 -4.37
CA TYR A 75 13.32 -10.36 -3.74
C TYR A 75 14.51 -10.86 -4.57
N ARG A 76 14.34 -11.04 -5.88
CA ARG A 76 15.41 -11.53 -6.78
C ARG A 76 16.62 -10.60 -6.84
N ILE A 77 16.42 -9.31 -6.65
CA ILE A 77 17.49 -8.32 -6.60
C ILE A 77 18.20 -8.38 -5.25
N LEU A 78 17.43 -8.33 -4.16
CA LEU A 78 17.96 -8.12 -2.81
C LEU A 78 18.48 -9.40 -2.12
N VAL A 79 17.98 -10.59 -2.50
CA VAL A 79 18.35 -11.87 -1.84
C VAL A 79 19.84 -12.16 -1.94
N LYS A 80 20.51 -11.60 -2.95
CA LYS A 80 21.96 -11.72 -3.18
C LYS A 80 22.80 -10.90 -2.19
N VAL A 81 22.20 -9.91 -1.54
CA VAL A 81 22.85 -9.00 -0.60
C VAL A 81 22.73 -9.50 0.83
N ASP A 82 21.50 -9.80 1.26
CA ASP A 82 21.23 -10.38 2.58
C ASP A 82 19.96 -11.23 2.49
N LYS A 83 20.12 -12.56 2.50
CA LYS A 83 19.01 -13.50 2.31
C LYS A 83 17.95 -13.40 3.41
N ILE A 84 18.37 -13.28 4.67
CA ILE A 84 17.45 -13.32 5.83
C ILE A 84 16.62 -12.04 5.87
N LYS A 85 17.28 -10.87 5.80
CA LYS A 85 16.57 -9.59 5.82
C LYS A 85 15.69 -9.40 4.59
N THR A 86 16.12 -9.88 3.43
CA THR A 86 15.30 -9.85 2.22
C THR A 86 14.06 -10.72 2.37
N LEU A 87 14.22 -11.95 2.86
CA LEU A 87 13.09 -12.86 3.07
C LEU A 87 12.10 -12.27 4.06
N LEU A 88 12.58 -11.70 5.18
CA LEU A 88 11.73 -11.06 6.17
C LEU A 88 11.00 -9.83 5.60
N GLY A 89 11.72 -8.90 4.99
CA GLY A 89 11.12 -7.67 4.43
C GLY A 89 10.15 -7.95 3.28
N CYS A 90 10.52 -8.78 2.31
CA CYS A 90 9.63 -9.17 1.21
C CYS A 90 8.49 -10.07 1.70
N GLY A 91 8.72 -10.90 2.72
CA GLY A 91 7.70 -11.74 3.33
C GLY A 91 6.62 -10.93 4.02
N LEU A 92 6.99 -9.88 4.76
CA LEU A 92 6.04 -8.94 5.36
C LEU A 92 5.23 -8.21 4.27
N LEU A 93 5.87 -7.73 3.20
CA LEU A 93 5.14 -7.18 2.04
C LEU A 93 4.18 -8.20 1.41
N ALA A 94 4.57 -9.47 1.33
CA ALA A 94 3.73 -10.52 0.77
C ALA A 94 2.52 -10.83 1.66
N VAL A 95 2.66 -10.74 3.00
CA VAL A 95 1.56 -10.90 3.96
C VAL A 95 0.53 -9.78 3.85
N ILE A 96 0.94 -8.57 3.45
CA ILE A 96 0.01 -7.45 3.26
C ILE A 96 -0.97 -7.71 2.12
N ILE A 97 -0.58 -8.44 1.07
CA ILE A 97 -1.46 -8.71 -0.08
C ILE A 97 -2.79 -9.36 0.33
N PRO A 98 -2.81 -10.52 1.04
CA PRO A 98 -4.07 -11.10 1.49
C PRO A 98 -4.80 -10.21 2.49
N ILE A 99 -4.09 -9.51 3.40
CA ILE A 99 -4.73 -8.61 4.36
C ILE A 99 -5.48 -7.49 3.62
N ASN A 100 -4.81 -6.80 2.70
CA ASN A 100 -5.43 -5.78 1.85
C ASN A 100 -6.60 -6.34 1.07
N SER A 101 -6.46 -7.55 0.50
CA SER A 101 -7.56 -8.19 -0.24
C SER A 101 -8.79 -8.45 0.64
N PHE A 102 -8.59 -8.79 1.92
CA PHE A 102 -9.69 -8.90 2.89
C PHE A 102 -10.29 -7.55 3.24
N LEU A 103 -9.47 -6.51 3.43
CA LEU A 103 -9.95 -5.16 3.73
C LEU A 103 -10.73 -4.55 2.58
N ASP A 104 -10.32 -4.84 1.34
CA ASP A 104 -11.02 -4.52 0.11
C ASP A 104 -12.42 -5.17 0.09
N ILE A 105 -12.51 -6.48 0.33
CA ILE A 105 -13.81 -7.16 0.47
C ILE A 105 -14.69 -6.52 1.56
N ILE A 106 -14.10 -6.16 2.70
CA ILE A 106 -14.80 -5.52 3.82
C ILE A 106 -15.36 -4.16 3.41
N VAL A 107 -14.55 -3.28 2.81
CA VAL A 107 -14.98 -1.93 2.43
C VAL A 107 -15.90 -1.94 1.22
N GLY A 108 -15.72 -2.90 0.29
CA GLY A 108 -16.64 -3.17 -0.81
C GLY A 108 -18.07 -3.48 -0.36
N ARG A 109 -18.28 -4.02 0.85
CA ARG A 109 -19.64 -4.20 1.41
C ARG A 109 -20.37 -2.90 1.71
N LEU A 110 -19.67 -1.77 1.76
CA LEU A 110 -20.29 -0.45 1.91
C LEU A 110 -20.93 0.05 0.61
N VAL A 111 -20.46 -0.43 -0.56
CA VAL A 111 -20.80 0.16 -1.86
C VAL A 111 -21.45 -0.82 -2.83
N TYR A 112 -21.08 -2.10 -2.79
CA TYR A 112 -21.58 -3.09 -3.73
C TYR A 112 -22.77 -3.87 -3.16
N PRO A 113 -23.88 -3.98 -3.90
CA PRO A 113 -25.03 -4.77 -3.50
C PRO A 113 -24.77 -6.27 -3.75
N VAL A 114 -23.85 -6.88 -3.00
CA VAL A 114 -23.57 -8.32 -3.10
C VAL A 114 -24.84 -9.09 -2.73
N TYR A 115 -25.45 -9.73 -3.73
CA TYR A 115 -26.72 -10.45 -3.63
C TYR A 115 -27.89 -9.62 -3.07
N ASP A 116 -27.85 -8.30 -3.23
CA ASP A 116 -28.88 -7.37 -2.70
C ASP A 116 -29.12 -7.52 -1.19
N ILE A 117 -28.12 -8.02 -0.45
CA ILE A 117 -28.19 -8.16 1.00
C ILE A 117 -27.95 -6.78 1.63
N GLU A 118 -29.01 -6.19 2.16
CA GLU A 118 -28.96 -4.95 2.93
C GLU A 118 -28.34 -5.19 4.32
N LEU A 119 -27.51 -4.25 4.77
CA LEU A 119 -26.88 -4.29 6.08
C LEU A 119 -27.55 -3.28 7.01
N SER A 120 -27.65 -3.61 8.29
CA SER A 120 -28.12 -2.65 9.29
C SER A 120 -27.03 -1.62 9.63
N PRO A 121 -27.41 -0.44 10.16
CA PRO A 121 -26.45 0.58 10.59
C PRO A 121 -25.38 0.06 11.55
N ASP A 122 -25.73 -0.82 12.49
CA ASP A 122 -24.76 -1.43 13.42
C ASP A 122 -23.71 -2.28 12.68
N ILE A 123 -24.10 -2.99 11.63
CA ILE A 123 -23.17 -3.76 10.80
C ILE A 123 -22.26 -2.81 10.02
N TYR A 124 -22.78 -1.70 9.47
CA TYR A 124 -21.94 -0.70 8.80
C TYR A 124 -20.89 -0.09 9.72
N LYS A 125 -21.24 0.22 10.97
CA LYS A 125 -20.28 0.70 11.98
C LYS A 125 -19.21 -0.35 12.28
N LEU A 126 -19.61 -1.62 12.41
CA LEU A 126 -18.67 -2.73 12.60
C LEU A 126 -17.71 -2.88 11.42
N VAL A 127 -18.23 -2.84 10.18
CA VAL A 127 -17.45 -2.91 8.94
C VAL A 127 -16.41 -1.78 8.88
N LEU A 128 -16.84 -0.53 9.13
CA LEU A 128 -15.92 0.63 9.16
C LEU A 128 -14.86 0.49 10.26
N SER A 129 -15.25 0.06 11.47
CA SER A 129 -14.33 -0.14 12.58
C SER A 129 -13.25 -1.19 12.26
N ILE A 130 -13.65 -2.34 11.70
CA ILE A 130 -12.74 -3.40 11.27
C ILE A 130 -11.83 -2.90 10.15
N TYR A 131 -12.37 -2.19 9.16
CA TYR A 131 -11.59 -1.63 8.06
C TYR A 131 -10.50 -0.68 8.56
N TYR A 132 -10.84 0.33 9.37
CA TYR A 132 -9.85 1.28 9.88
C TYR A 132 -8.83 0.63 10.83
N GLY A 133 -9.25 -0.31 11.69
CA GLY A 133 -8.35 -1.09 12.53
C GLY A 133 -7.40 -1.99 11.72
N GLY A 134 -7.88 -2.54 10.62
CA GLY A 134 -7.08 -3.30 9.66
C GLY A 134 -6.07 -2.42 8.93
N MET A 135 -6.48 -1.26 8.43
CA MET A 135 -5.59 -0.30 7.77
C MET A 135 -4.47 0.20 8.70
N HIS A 136 -4.78 0.41 9.99
CA HIS A 136 -3.76 0.69 11.01
C HIS A 136 -2.71 -0.43 11.10
N SER A 137 -3.16 -1.68 11.13
CA SER A 137 -2.26 -2.85 11.20
C SER A 137 -1.40 -2.97 9.94
N VAL A 138 -1.99 -2.76 8.76
CA VAL A 138 -1.28 -2.75 7.47
C VAL A 138 -0.18 -1.69 7.46
N ALA A 139 -0.46 -0.46 7.93
CA ALA A 139 0.52 0.62 7.98
C ALA A 139 1.74 0.26 8.85
N ILE A 140 1.52 -0.39 10.01
CA ILE A 140 2.62 -0.85 10.88
C ILE A 140 3.45 -1.94 10.18
N ILE A 141 2.81 -2.92 9.55
CA ILE A 141 3.52 -4.01 8.86
C ILE A 141 4.32 -3.44 7.68
N LEU A 142 3.74 -2.52 6.90
CA LEU A 142 4.40 -1.84 5.79
C LEU A 142 5.61 -1.03 6.27
N SER A 143 5.46 -0.29 7.37
CA SER A 143 6.55 0.47 7.98
C SER A 143 7.72 -0.45 8.34
N VAL A 144 7.46 -1.54 9.08
CA VAL A 144 8.50 -2.50 9.48
C VAL A 144 9.16 -3.15 8.27
N ALA A 145 8.38 -3.58 7.28
CA ALA A 145 8.88 -4.15 6.04
C ALA A 145 9.81 -3.18 5.31
N THR A 146 9.38 -1.92 5.18
CA THR A 146 10.12 -0.83 4.54
C THR A 146 11.46 -0.58 5.22
N ILE A 147 11.46 -0.45 6.56
CA ILE A 147 12.69 -0.23 7.34
C ILE A 147 13.68 -1.38 7.15
N ILE A 148 13.21 -2.63 7.24
CA ILE A 148 14.05 -3.82 7.05
C ILE A 148 14.64 -3.84 5.64
N LEU A 149 13.83 -3.59 4.62
CA LEU A 149 14.28 -3.55 3.23
C LEU A 149 15.31 -2.43 3.01
N CYS A 150 15.17 -1.28 3.67
CA CYS A 150 16.13 -0.17 3.54
C CYS A 150 17.55 -0.59 3.96
N PHE A 151 17.71 -1.41 5.00
CA PHE A 151 19.03 -1.92 5.39
C PHE A 151 19.68 -2.79 4.31
N VAL A 152 18.88 -3.54 3.54
CA VAL A 152 19.35 -4.36 2.43
C VAL A 152 19.59 -3.52 1.18
N ILE A 153 18.64 -2.65 0.83
CA ILE A 153 18.70 -1.74 -0.33
C ILE A 153 19.94 -0.85 -0.27
N ARG A 154 20.32 -0.38 0.93
CA ARG A 154 21.51 0.47 1.12
C ARG A 154 22.81 -0.18 0.63
N ARG A 155 22.86 -1.51 0.64
CA ARG A 155 24.01 -2.33 0.23
C ARG A 155 23.80 -2.97 -1.15
N SER A 156 22.67 -2.72 -1.80
CA SER A 156 22.31 -3.30 -3.09
C SER A 156 22.52 -2.32 -4.24
N VAL A 157 22.34 -2.83 -5.45
CA VAL A 157 22.37 -2.05 -6.71
C VAL A 157 21.27 -1.00 -6.82
N ILE A 158 20.20 -1.10 -6.01
CA ILE A 158 19.12 -0.09 -5.98
C ILE A 158 19.65 1.24 -5.39
N GLY A 159 20.62 1.15 -4.47
CA GLY A 159 21.44 2.28 -4.05
C GLY A 159 21.01 2.96 -2.74
N LYS A 160 21.95 3.72 -2.17
CA LYS A 160 21.83 4.37 -0.85
C LYS A 160 20.72 5.42 -0.79
N PHE A 161 20.49 6.16 -1.88
CA PHE A 161 19.44 7.18 -1.94
C PHE A 161 18.06 6.58 -1.67
N ALA A 162 17.70 5.52 -2.40
CA ALA A 162 16.42 4.84 -2.24
C ALA A 162 16.25 4.24 -0.83
N ALA A 163 17.33 3.77 -0.21
CA ALA A 163 17.30 3.29 1.16
C ALA A 163 17.09 4.39 2.19
N ASN A 164 17.79 5.53 2.07
CA ASN A 164 17.64 6.63 3.01
C ASN A 164 16.25 7.26 2.90
N PHE A 165 15.74 7.46 1.67
CA PHE A 165 14.39 7.94 1.44
C PHE A 165 13.35 6.96 1.99
N GLY A 166 13.51 5.66 1.70
CA GLY A 166 12.65 4.62 2.25
C GLY A 166 12.67 4.52 3.77
N PHE A 167 13.79 4.80 4.42
CA PHE A 167 13.85 4.82 5.88
C PHE A 167 13.00 5.94 6.46
N VAL A 168 13.04 7.14 5.85
CA VAL A 168 12.16 8.26 6.21
C VAL A 168 10.70 7.88 5.98
N VAL A 169 10.38 7.26 4.84
CA VAL A 169 9.04 6.76 4.51
C VAL A 169 8.54 5.78 5.57
N GLY A 170 9.35 4.78 5.94
CA GLY A 170 8.96 3.81 6.97
C GLY A 170 8.70 4.47 8.33
N MET A 171 9.45 5.51 8.69
CA MET A 171 9.18 6.30 9.91
C MET A 171 7.89 7.10 9.80
N LEU A 172 7.66 7.75 8.65
CA LEU A 172 6.43 8.48 8.39
C LEU A 172 5.22 7.56 8.42
N ASP A 173 5.28 6.37 7.83
CA ASP A 173 4.18 5.40 7.82
C ASP A 173 3.91 4.84 9.23
N PHE A 174 4.95 4.69 10.06
CA PHE A 174 4.77 4.30 11.46
C PHE A 174 3.98 5.36 12.24
N ILE A 175 4.35 6.63 12.07
CA ILE A 175 3.65 7.76 12.66
C ILE A 175 2.24 7.87 12.07
N GLY A 176 2.15 7.71 10.74
CA GLY A 176 0.96 7.73 9.90
C GLY A 176 -0.08 6.66 10.24
N ALA A 177 0.35 5.57 10.88
CA ALA A 177 -0.55 4.54 11.39
C ALA A 177 -1.51 5.08 12.47
N TYR A 178 -1.25 6.25 13.04
CA TYR A 178 -2.08 6.90 14.08
C TYR A 178 -2.73 8.20 13.56
N PRO A 179 -3.59 8.14 12.53
CA PRO A 179 -4.15 9.34 11.89
C PRO A 179 -4.92 10.25 12.86
N TRP A 180 -5.52 9.68 13.91
CA TRP A 180 -6.22 10.42 14.96
C TRP A 180 -5.31 11.29 15.85
N LEU A 181 -4.00 11.07 15.84
CA LEU A 181 -3.03 11.86 16.62
C LEU A 181 -2.38 12.97 15.79
N ILE A 182 -2.26 12.80 14.48
CA ILE A 182 -1.40 13.64 13.62
C ILE A 182 -2.17 14.48 12.60
N GLY A 183 -3.47 14.20 12.42
CA GLY A 183 -4.34 14.91 11.50
C GLY A 183 -4.13 14.58 10.02
N THR A 184 -5.04 15.07 9.18
CA THR A 184 -5.13 14.73 7.75
C THR A 184 -3.90 15.18 6.94
N ALA A 185 -3.33 16.33 7.27
CA ALA A 185 -2.15 16.85 6.57
C ALA A 185 -0.94 15.92 6.68
N MET A 186 -0.67 15.36 7.87
CA MET A 186 0.45 14.43 8.06
C MET A 186 0.20 13.08 7.40
N VAL A 187 -1.04 12.61 7.38
CA VAL A 187 -1.42 11.41 6.62
C VAL A 187 -1.16 11.62 5.12
N PHE A 188 -1.52 12.78 4.59
CA PHE A 188 -1.23 13.12 3.19
C PHE A 188 0.26 13.08 2.88
N VAL A 189 1.10 13.66 3.75
CA VAL A 189 2.56 13.61 3.58
C VAL A 189 3.06 12.16 3.60
N SER A 190 2.58 11.32 4.52
CA SER A 190 2.97 9.90 4.58
C SER A 190 2.63 9.17 3.27
N GLN A 191 1.39 9.31 2.79
CA GLN A 191 0.92 8.64 1.58
C GLN A 191 1.66 9.10 0.32
N LEU A 192 1.97 10.40 0.24
CA LEU A 192 2.77 10.95 -0.85
C LEU A 192 4.20 10.36 -0.85
N PHE A 193 4.85 10.31 0.31
CA PHE A 193 6.21 9.78 0.43
C PHE A 193 6.26 8.28 0.17
N PHE A 194 5.31 7.52 0.70
CA PHE A 194 5.16 6.09 0.43
C PHE A 194 5.06 5.81 -1.07
N SER A 195 4.14 6.50 -1.73
CA SER A 195 3.90 6.36 -3.17
C SER A 195 5.14 6.76 -3.99
N ALA A 196 5.79 7.86 -3.62
CA ALA A 196 7.04 8.30 -4.25
C ALA A 196 8.17 7.27 -4.08
N TRP A 197 8.25 6.60 -2.92
CA TRP A 197 9.27 5.58 -2.69
C TRP A 197 9.08 4.36 -3.59
N PHE A 198 7.84 3.91 -3.79
CA PHE A 198 7.54 2.83 -4.73
C PHE A 198 7.94 3.21 -6.16
N VAL A 199 7.63 4.43 -6.58
CA VAL A 199 8.06 4.94 -7.90
C VAL A 199 9.60 4.95 -8.00
N ILE A 200 10.30 5.47 -7.00
CA ILE A 200 11.77 5.48 -6.96
C ILE A 200 12.35 4.06 -7.07
N LEU A 201 11.81 3.10 -6.31
CA LEU A 201 12.25 1.71 -6.36
C LEU A 201 12.02 1.12 -7.75
N GLY A 202 10.84 1.30 -8.33
CA GLY A 202 10.51 0.78 -9.65
C GLY A 202 11.40 1.36 -10.75
N VAL A 203 11.66 2.67 -10.73
CA VAL A 203 12.60 3.33 -11.67
C VAL A 203 14.02 2.78 -11.51
N ARG A 204 14.49 2.58 -10.27
CA ARG A 204 15.83 2.01 -10.01
C ARG A 204 15.93 0.56 -10.47
N MET A 205 14.86 -0.22 -10.36
CA MET A 205 14.79 -1.59 -10.87
C MET A 205 14.86 -1.62 -12.40
N LEU A 206 14.22 -0.66 -13.08
CA LEU A 206 14.23 -0.54 -14.53
C LEU A 206 15.59 -0.11 -15.09
N GLY A 207 16.19 0.95 -14.54
CA GLY A 207 17.51 1.41 -14.99
C GLY A 207 18.58 0.31 -14.87
N ARG A 208 18.50 -0.54 -13.84
CA ARG A 208 19.39 -1.69 -13.72
C ARG A 208 19.15 -2.77 -14.77
N ALA A 209 17.91 -2.98 -15.19
CA ALA A 209 17.61 -3.97 -16.21
C ALA A 209 18.18 -3.57 -17.58
N GLU A 210 18.22 -2.27 -17.87
CA GLU A 210 18.80 -1.71 -19.10
C GLU A 210 20.34 -1.81 -19.10
N GLU A 211 21.00 -1.51 -17.97
CA GLU A 211 22.46 -1.68 -17.80
C GLU A 211 22.96 -3.13 -17.95
N VAL A 212 22.08 -4.13 -17.84
CA VAL A 212 22.45 -5.55 -17.99
C VAL A 212 22.21 -6.04 -19.41
N GLU A 213 21.43 -5.32 -20.21
CA GLU A 213 21.16 -5.63 -21.63
C GLU A 213 22.11 -4.92 -22.60
N GLY A 214 22.68 -3.78 -22.22
CA GLY A 214 23.73 -3.07 -22.97
C GLY A 214 25.13 -3.62 -22.71
#